data_AF-A0A976GUF5-F1
#
_entry.id   AF-A0A976GUF5-F1
#
_cell.length_a   1.000
_cell.length_b   1.000
_cell.length_c   1.000
_cell.angle_alpha   90.00
_cell.angle_beta   90.00
_cell.angle_gamma   90.00
#
_symmetry.space_group_name_H-M   'P 1'
#
loop_
_entity.id
_entity.type
_entity.pdbx_description
1 polymer ?
#
loop_
_entity_poly.entity_id
_entity_poly.type
_entity_poly.pdbx_seq_one_letter_code
_entity_poly.pdbx_strand_id
1 'polypeptide(L)'
;MTGITVASWILGSVLVLMTLLFIFRIVLTWYPEVNLSRLPLSLIAWPTEPFLALTRKIVPPIGGVDITPIIWVGICSLLREMMLGQQGILTMMM
;
A
#
# COMPACT_ATOMS: atom_id res chain seq x y z
N MET A 1 -17.82 -22.11 4.25
CA MET A 1 -16.88 -21.25 3.50
C MET A 1 -15.64 -22.07 3.21
N THR A 2 -15.16 -22.12 1.96
CA THR A 2 -13.90 -22.81 1.65
C THR A 2 -12.72 -21.98 2.20
N GLY A 3 -11.57 -22.61 2.46
CA GLY A 3 -10.38 -21.91 2.95
C GLY A 3 -9.92 -20.80 1.99
N ILE A 4 -10.13 -21.00 0.68
CA ILE A 4 -9.82 -20.03 -0.38
C ILE A 4 -10.65 -18.76 -0.23
N THR A 5 -11.96 -18.86 0.06
CA THR A 5 -12.82 -17.68 0.24
C THR A 5 -12.33 -16.81 1.41
N VAL A 6 -11.97 -17.43 2.54
CA VAL A 6 -11.45 -16.71 3.72
C VAL A 6 -10.13 -16.02 3.38
N ALA A 7 -9.21 -16.73 2.71
CA ALA A 7 -7.93 -16.17 2.29
C ALA A 7 -8.12 -14.97 1.35
N SER A 8 -9.03 -15.07 0.38
CA SER A 8 -9.34 -13.98 -0.57
C SER A 8 -9.89 -12.74 0.13
N TRP A 9 -10.75 -12.90 1.14
CA TRP A 9 -11.29 -11.77 1.91
C TRP A 9 -10.24 -11.06 2.74
N ILE A 10 -9.38 -11.82 3.42
CA ILE A 10 -8.28 -11.27 4.22
C ILE A 10 -7.29 -10.54 3.31
N LEU A 11 -6.82 -11.22 2.25
CA LEU A 11 -5.87 -10.65 1.30
C LEU A 11 -6.42 -9.38 0.63
N GLY A 12 -7.68 -9.43 0.18
CA GLY A 12 -8.34 -8.30 -0.45
C GLY A 12 -8.45 -7.09 0.48
N SER A 13 -8.84 -7.32 1.73
CA SER A 13 -8.96 -6.26 2.74
C SER A 13 -7.60 -5.62 3.04
N VAL A 14 -6.56 -6.44 3.21
CA VAL A 14 -5.18 -5.97 3.47
C VAL A 14 -4.64 -5.16 2.29
N LEU A 15 -4.79 -5.65 1.06
CA LEU A 15 -4.29 -4.94 -0.12
C LEU A 15 -5.01 -3.61 -0.34
N VAL A 16 -6.34 -3.56 -0.16
CA VAL A 16 -7.11 -2.31 -0.25
C VAL A 16 -6.68 -1.34 0.84
N LEU A 17 -6.54 -1.80 2.09
CA LEU A 17 -6.08 -0.97 3.19
C LEU A 17 -4.69 -0.40 2.90
N MET A 18 -3.73 -1.23 2.49
CA MET A 18 -2.38 -0.78 2.15
C MET A 18 -2.38 0.23 1.01
N THR A 19 -3.14 -0.01 -0.07
CA THR A 19 -3.30 0.97 -1.15
C THR A 19 -3.81 2.31 -0.63
N LEU A 20 -4.84 2.32 0.22
CA LEU A 20 -5.37 3.55 0.82
C LEU A 20 -4.34 4.25 1.69
N LEU A 21 -3.58 3.52 2.52
CA LEU A 21 -2.52 4.09 3.35
C LEU A 21 -1.42 4.71 2.49
N PHE A 22 -1.01 4.06 1.40
CA PHE A 22 -0.05 4.64 0.46
C PHE A 22 -0.60 5.88 -0.25
N ILE A 23 -1.89 5.91 -0.60
CA ILE A 23 -2.53 7.12 -1.14
C ILE A 23 -2.44 8.27 -0.13
N PHE A 24 -2.75 8.03 1.15
CA PHE A 24 -2.57 9.04 2.18
C PHE A 24 -1.10 9.46 2.33
N ARG A 25 -0.14 8.52 2.20
CA ARG A 25 1.29 8.85 2.20
C ARG A 25 1.66 9.78 1.06
N ILE A 26 1.10 9.63 -0.15
CA ILE A 26 1.34 10.57 -1.26
C ILE A 26 0.91 11.99 -0.88
N VAL A 27 -0.25 12.14 -0.24
CA VAL A 27 -0.71 13.47 0.19
C VAL A 27 0.19 14.02 1.31
N LEU A 28 0.59 13.18 2.26
CA LEU A 28 1.43 13.59 3.40
C LEU A 28 2.84 14.00 2.98
N THR A 29 3.36 13.51 1.85
CA THR A 29 4.68 13.93 1.35
C THR A 29 4.68 15.36 0.81
N TRP A 30 3.51 15.96 0.56
CA TRP A 30 3.38 17.38 0.22
C TRP A 30 3.45 18.29 1.46
N TYR A 31 3.33 17.74 2.67
CA TYR A 31 3.35 18.48 3.94
C TYR A 31 4.49 17.99 4.84
N PRO A 32 5.76 18.26 4.50
CA PRO A 32 6.92 17.72 5.23
C PRO A 32 7.05 18.22 6.67
N GLU A 33 6.40 19.33 7.01
CA GLU A 33 6.41 19.91 8.37
C GLU A 33 5.56 19.11 9.37
N VAL A 34 4.70 18.23 8.89
CA VAL A 34 3.77 17.46 9.72
C VAL A 34 4.49 16.30 10.41
N ASN A 35 4.28 16.16 11.72
CA ASN A 35 4.88 15.09 12.50
C ASN A 35 4.13 13.76 12.30
N LEU A 36 4.70 12.90 11.45
CA LEU A 36 4.19 11.56 11.11
C LEU A 36 4.17 10.58 12.29
N SER A 37 4.91 10.85 13.37
CA SER A 37 4.94 10.00 14.57
C SER A 37 3.83 10.31 15.56
N ARG A 38 3.06 11.40 15.36
CA ARG A 38 1.89 11.69 16.20
C ARG A 38 0.64 11.00 15.68
N LEU A 39 -0.23 10.60 16.60
CA LEU A 39 -1.58 10.14 16.27
C LEU A 39 -2.41 11.31 15.72
N PRO A 40 -3.25 11.10 14.69
CA PRO A 40 -3.59 9.82 14.06
C PRO A 40 -2.63 9.39 12.94
N LEU A 41 -1.71 10.26 12.49
CA LEU A 41 -0.87 10.04 11.31
C LEU A 41 0.10 8.88 11.45
N SER A 42 0.53 8.56 12.67
CA SER A 42 1.35 7.39 12.98
C SER A 42 0.69 6.07 12.54
N LEU A 43 -0.65 5.99 12.54
CA LEU A 43 -1.39 4.82 12.05
C LEU A 43 -1.21 4.60 10.55
N ILE A 44 -0.87 5.65 9.80
CA ILE A 44 -0.59 5.58 8.37
C ILE A 44 0.91 5.38 8.14
N ALA A 45 1.74 6.14 8.84
CA ALA A 45 3.18 6.11 8.68
C ALA A 45 3.78 4.77 9.10
N TRP A 46 3.43 4.25 10.27
CA TRP A 46 4.04 3.04 10.83
C TRP A 46 3.90 1.79 9.95
N PRO A 47 2.71 1.43 9.42
CA PRO A 47 2.58 0.25 8.57
C PRO A 47 3.20 0.43 7.17
N THR A 48 3.33 1.65 6.66
CA THR A 48 3.85 1.92 5.31
C THR A 48 5.36 2.13 5.29
N GLU A 49 5.95 2.65 6.38
CA GLU A 49 7.37 3.04 6.44
C GLU A 49 8.36 1.90 6.13
N PRO A 50 8.18 0.65 6.58
CA PRO A 50 9.12 -0.43 6.26
C PRO A 50 9.28 -0.66 4.75
N PHE A 51 8.18 -0.51 4.00
CA PHE A 51 8.16 -0.63 2.55
C PHE A 51 8.81 0.58 1.87
N LEU A 52 8.46 1.78 2.32
CA LEU A 52 8.98 3.03 1.76
C LEU A 52 10.47 3.20 2.03
N ALA A 53 10.94 2.88 3.24
CA ALA A 53 12.35 2.94 3.62
C ALA A 53 13.22 2.02 2.76
N LEU A 54 12.71 0.86 2.35
CA LEU A 54 13.40 -0.03 1.42
C LEU A 54 13.44 0.58 0.01
N THR A 55 12.30 1.00 -0.53
CA THR A 55 12.23 1.53 -1.89
C THR A 55 12.97 2.86 -2.07
N ARG A 56 13.06 3.69 -1.03
CA ARG A 56 13.83 4.96 -1.05
C ARG A 56 15.33 4.77 -1.22
N LYS A 57 15.86 3.58 -0.91
CA LYS A 57 17.27 3.25 -1.19
C LYS A 57 17.56 3.14 -2.68
N ILE A 58 16.52 2.88 -3.48
CA ILE A 58 16.61 2.67 -4.93
C ILE A 58 16.09 3.90 -5.67
N VAL A 59 14.95 4.44 -5.23
CA VAL A 59 14.30 5.61 -5.84
C VAL A 59 14.36 6.78 -4.86
N PRO A 60 15.31 7.72 -5.04
CA PRO A 60 15.40 8.88 -4.16
C PRO A 60 14.19 9.82 -4.36
N PRO A 61 13.88 10.68 -3.37
CA PRO A 61 12.88 11.73 -3.52
C PRO A 61 13.21 12.65 -4.70
N ILE A 62 12.19 13.07 -5.46
CA ILE A 62 12.35 13.98 -6.59
C ILE A 62 11.70 15.31 -6.21
N GLY A 63 12.45 16.40 -6.29
CA GLY A 63 11.95 17.74 -5.92
C GLY A 63 11.53 17.86 -4.45
N GLY A 64 12.15 17.08 -3.55
CA GLY A 64 11.81 17.07 -2.12
C GLY A 64 10.53 16.29 -1.77
N VAL A 65 9.83 15.74 -2.76
CA VAL A 65 8.64 14.90 -2.56
C VAL A 65 9.02 13.43 -2.73
N ASP A 66 8.60 12.61 -1.77
CA ASP A 66 8.78 11.17 -1.85
C ASP A 66 7.74 10.53 -2.79
N ILE A 67 8.24 9.96 -3.88
CA ILE A 67 7.46 9.31 -4.95
C ILE A 67 7.26 7.82 -4.67
N THR A 68 8.02 7.24 -3.74
CA THR A 68 7.95 5.81 -3.45
C THR A 68 6.56 5.29 -3.06
N PRO A 69 5.67 6.05 -2.38
CA PRO A 69 4.30 5.60 -2.14
C PRO A 69 3.49 5.36 -3.41
N ILE A 70 3.74 6.11 -4.49
CA ILE A 70 3.05 5.93 -5.78
C ILE A 70 3.39 4.57 -6.38
N ILE A 71 4.66 4.17 -6.29
CA ILE A 71 5.12 2.85 -6.74
C ILE A 71 4.36 1.75 -5.99
N TRP A 72 4.22 1.90 -4.68
CA TRP A 72 3.50 0.92 -3.86
C TRP A 72 1.99 0.88 -4.11
N VAL A 73 1.35 2.01 -4.45
CA VAL A 73 -0.04 2.01 -4.96
C VAL A 73 -0.14 1.13 -6.21
N GLY A 74 0.79 1.29 -7.15
CA GLY A 74 0.86 0.47 -8.35
C GLY A 74 1.06 -1.02 -8.05
N ILE A 75 2.02 -1.36 -7.18
CA ILE A 75 2.31 -2.74 -6.77
C ILE A 75 1.11 -3.38 -6.09
N CYS A 76 0.51 -2.72 -5.09
CA CYS A 76 -0.64 -3.27 -4.37
C CYS A 76 -1.85 -3.45 -5.30
N SER A 77 -2.08 -2.51 -6.22
CA SER A 77 -3.17 -2.60 -7.20
C SER A 77 -2.96 -3.74 -8.20
N LEU A 78 -1.73 -3.90 -8.71
CA LEU A 78 -1.36 -5.00 -9.59
C LEU A 78 -1.51 -6.35 -8.88
N LEU A 79 -0.99 -6.49 -7.67
CA LEU A 79 -1.11 -7.71 -6.87
C LEU A 79 -2.58 -8.06 -6.61
N ARG A 80 -3.41 -7.06 -6.31
CA ARG A 80 -4.84 -7.26 -6.11
C ARG A 80 -5.51 -7.76 -7.40
N GLU A 81 -5.21 -7.17 -8.55
CA GLU A 81 -5.80 -7.61 -9.82
C GLU A 81 -5.32 -9.02 -10.21
N MET A 82 -4.03 -9.31 -10.08
CA MET A 82 -3.46 -10.63 -10.40
C MET A 82 -3.99 -11.74 -9.49
N MET A 83 -4.23 -11.45 -8.21
CA MET A 83 -4.69 -12.46 -7.24
C MET A 83 -6.21 -12.56 -7.18
N LEU A 84 -6.91 -11.43 -7.16
CA LEU A 84 -8.33 -11.30 -6.80
C LEU A 84 -9.18 -10.61 -7.88
N GLY A 85 -8.59 -10.24 -9.02
CA GLY A 85 -9.29 -9.65 -10.15
C GLY A 85 -10.27 -10.64 -10.81
N GLN A 86 -10.92 -10.19 -11.88
CA GLN A 86 -11.88 -11.04 -12.61
C GLN A 86 -11.20 -12.28 -13.22
N GLN A 87 -9.94 -12.12 -13.65
CA GLN A 87 -9.05 -13.20 -14.09
C GLN A 87 -7.99 -13.55 -13.03
N GLY A 88 -8.23 -13.19 -11.76
CA GLY A 88 -7.28 -13.42 -10.68
C GLY A 88 -7.15 -14.90 -10.34
N ILE A 89 -5.93 -15.31 -9.96
CA ILE A 89 -5.61 -16.73 -9.69
C ILE A 89 -6.54 -17.31 -8.62
N LEU A 90 -6.79 -16.59 -7.52
CA LEU A 90 -7.65 -17.08 -6.44
C LEU A 90 -9.13 -17.07 -6.82
N THR A 91 -9.53 -16.18 -7.73
CA THR A 91 -10.89 -16.12 -8.28
C THR A 91 -11.16 -17.32 -9.19
N MET A 92 -10.19 -17.69 -10.04
CA MET A 92 -10.30 -18.86 -10.92
C MET A 92 -10.31 -20.19 -10.17
N MET A 93 -9.74 -20.23 -8.96
CA MET A 93 -9.67 -21.43 -8.11
C MET A 93 -10.88 -21.63 -7.20
N MET A 94 -11.79 -20.64 -7.11
CA MET A 94 -12.99 -20.68 -6.26
C MET A 94 -14.17 -21.32 -7.00
#